data_AF-A0A6B2T4Z2-F1
#
_entry.id   AF-A0A6B2T4Z2-F1
#
_cell.length_a   1.000
_cell.length_b   1.000
_cell.length_c   1.000
_cell.angle_alpha   90.00
_cell.angle_beta   90.00
_cell.angle_gamma   90.00
#
_symmetry.space_group_name_H-M   'P 1'
#
loop_
_entity.id
_entity.type
_entity.pdbx_description
1 polymer ?
#
loop_
_entity_poly.entity_id
_entity_poly.type
_entity_poly.pdbx_seq_one_letter_code
_entity_poly.pdbx_strand_id
1 'polypeptide(L)' 'RPRVVLLRDRPTDAGGLTAAPAARELAHGHDVALSELEPETGDELEALAELIAVMDFAAVYLALAPGDGS' A
#
# COMPACT_ATOMS: atom_id res chain seq x y z
N ARG A 1 -14.34 3.91 9.43
CA ARG A 1 -14.42 4.21 7.96
C ARG A 1 -13.30 3.44 7.25
N PRO A 2 -13.53 2.84 6.07
CA PRO A 2 -12.48 2.12 5.34
C PRO A 2 -11.41 3.08 4.82
N ARG A 3 -10.15 2.65 4.85
CA ARG A 3 -8.99 3.35 4.28
C ARG A 3 -8.20 2.37 3.41
N VAL A 4 -7.62 2.86 2.32
CA VAL A 4 -6.80 2.07 1.40
C VAL A 4 -5.35 2.50 1.53
N VAL A 5 -4.44 1.52 1.57
CA VAL A 5 -3.00 1.74 1.45
C VAL A 5 -2.52 1.11 0.15
N LEU A 6 -1.93 1.90 -0.72
CA LEU A 6 -1.33 1.45 -1.97
C LEU A 6 0.17 1.27 -1.77
N LEU A 7 0.65 0.04 -1.96
CA LEU A 7 2.07 -0.29 -1.94
C LEU A 7 2.67 0.03 -3.31
N ARG A 8 3.67 0.91 -3.34
CA ARG A 8 4.32 1.35 -4.57
C ARG A 8 5.50 0.46 -4.86
N ASP A 9 5.25 -0.53 -5.71
CA ASP A 9 6.34 -1.22 -6.39
C ASP A 9 6.96 -0.27 -7.44
N ARG A 10 8.29 -0.17 -7.46
CA ARG A 10 9.06 0.56 -8.48
C ARG A 10 9.77 -0.47 -9.36
N PRO A 11 9.05 -1.20 -10.23
CA PRO A 11 9.70 -2.17 -11.09
C PRO A 11 10.60 -1.42 -12.08
N THR A 12 11.90 -1.60 -11.93
CA THR A 12 12.96 -0.94 -12.71
C THR A 12 13.03 -1.42 -14.16
N ASP A 13 12.36 -2.52 -14.46
CA ASP A 13 12.62 -3.39 -15.60
C ASP A 13 11.33 -3.73 -16.40
N ALA A 14 10.14 -3.41 -15.87
CA ALA A 14 8.84 -3.70 -16.49
C ALA A 14 8.26 -2.57 -17.36
N GLY A 15 9.08 -1.64 -17.86
CA GLY A 15 8.62 -0.60 -18.80
C GLY A 15 7.59 0.39 -18.21
N GLY A 16 7.53 0.55 -16.89
CA GLY A 16 6.81 1.63 -16.23
C GLY A 16 5.28 1.48 -16.14
N LEU A 17 4.72 0.29 -16.40
CA LEU A 17 3.30 0.06 -16.20
C LEU A 17 2.99 -0.09 -14.71
N THR A 18 2.32 0.91 -14.15
CA THR A 18 1.88 0.94 -12.75
C THR A 18 0.37 1.11 -12.65
N ALA A 19 -0.26 0.37 -11.72
CA ALA A 19 -1.68 0.52 -11.41
C ALA A 19 -1.98 1.78 -10.56
N ALA A 20 -0.96 2.50 -10.09
CA ALA A 20 -1.14 3.58 -9.13
C ALA A 20 -2.06 4.72 -9.59
N PRO A 21 -2.05 5.18 -10.86
CA PRO A 21 -3.00 6.17 -11.33
C PRO A 21 -4.45 5.66 -11.25
N ALA A 22 -4.72 4.44 -11.72
CA ALA A 22 -6.05 3.86 -11.68
C ALA A 22 -6.56 3.65 -10.24
N ALA A 23 -5.68 3.25 -9.31
CA ALA A 23 -6.02 3.11 -7.90
C ALA A 23 -6.40 4.46 -7.24
N ARG A 24 -5.71 5.56 -7.59
CA ARG A 24 -6.07 6.92 -7.14
C ARG A 24 -7.45 7.34 -7.61
N GLU A 25 -7.70 7.21 -8.91
CA GLU A 25 -8.99 7.57 -9.51
C GLU A 25 -10.13 6.79 -8.87
N LEU A 26 -9.94 5.48 -8.64
CA LEU A 26 -10.92 4.64 -7.97
C LEU A 26 -11.19 5.12 -6.53
N ALA A 27 -10.14 5.35 -5.72
CA ALA A 27 -10.30 5.82 -4.35
C ALA A 27 -11.01 7.19 -4.29
N HIS A 28 -10.65 8.11 -5.19
CA HIS A 28 -11.29 9.41 -5.30
C HIS A 28 -12.78 9.29 -5.67
N GLY A 29 -13.11 8.49 -6.68
CA GLY A 29 -14.49 8.25 -7.11
C GLY A 29 -15.38 7.62 -6.04
N HIS A 30 -14.79 6.95 -5.04
CA HIS A 30 -15.50 6.31 -3.93
C HIS A 30 -15.42 7.06 -2.59
N ASP A 31 -14.85 8.27 -2.55
CA ASP A 31 -14.60 9.05 -1.30
C ASP A 31 -13.87 8.23 -0.21
N VAL A 32 -12.93 7.38 -0.64
CA VAL A 32 -12.12 6.55 0.26
C VAL A 32 -10.75 7.20 0.44
N ALA A 33 -10.34 7.38 1.69
CA ALA A 33 -9.01 7.90 1.98
C ALA A 33 -7.92 6.93 1.51
N LEU A 34 -6.98 7.43 0.71
CA LEU A 34 -5.85 6.69 0.16
C LEU A 34 -4.53 7.17 0.79
N SER A 35 -3.66 6.22 1.13
CA SER A 35 -2.27 6.48 1.52
C SER A 35 -1.34 5.65 0.64
N GLU A 36 -0.20 6.22 0.23
CA GLU A 36 0.77 5.52 -0.60
C GLU A 36 2.03 5.24 0.22
N LEU A 37 2.49 4.00 0.20
CA LEU A 37 3.73 3.58 0.84
C LEU A 37 4.75 3.25 -0.24
N GLU A 38 5.85 3.99 -0.26
CA GLU A 38 6.99 3.73 -1.13
C GLU A 38 8.11 3.08 -0.32
N PRO A 39 8.79 2.06 -0.86
CA PRO A 39 9.96 1.48 -0.22
C PRO A 39 11.12 2.48 -0.23
N GLU A 40 12.06 2.29 0.70
CA GLU A 40 13.34 2.96 0.65
C GLU A 40 14.14 2.55 -0.60
N THR A 41 15.24 3.27 -0.86
CA THR A 41 16.08 2.98 -2.03
C THR A 41 16.89 1.71 -1.76
N GLY A 42 16.62 0.65 -2.53
CA GLY A 42 17.31 -0.64 -2.48
C GLY A 42 17.14 -1.39 -3.80
N ASP A 43 17.63 -2.62 -3.85
CA ASP A 43 17.28 -3.51 -4.97
C ASP A 43 15.79 -3.94 -4.92
N GLU A 44 15.29 -4.55 -6.00
CA GLU A 44 13.88 -4.94 -6.12
C GLU A 44 13.42 -5.87 -4.97
N LEU A 45 14.29 -6.80 -4.56
CA LEU A 45 13.95 -7.76 -3.52
C LEU A 45 13.95 -7.10 -2.14
N GLU A 46 14.90 -6.22 -1.86
CA GLU A 46 14.95 -5.40 -0.65
C GLU A 46 13.70 -4.52 -0.54
N ALA A 47 13.33 -3.84 -1.64
CA ALA A 47 12.15 -2.99 -1.71
C ALA A 47 10.85 -3.78 -1.46
N LEU A 48 10.71 -4.96 -2.05
CA LEU A 48 9.56 -5.82 -1.81
C LEU A 48 9.52 -6.35 -0.38
N ALA A 49 10.67 -6.80 0.15
CA ALA A 49 10.77 -7.31 1.51
C ALA A 49 10.40 -6.25 2.55
N GLU A 50 10.80 -5.00 2.34
CA GLU A 50 10.42 -3.87 3.20
C GLU A 50 8.91 -3.64 3.22
N LEU A 51 8.27 -3.54 2.04
CA LEU A 51 6.83 -3.34 1.94
C LEU A 51 6.05 -4.47 2.63
N ILE A 52 6.50 -5.72 2.47
CA ILE A 52 5.91 -6.89 3.14
C ILE A 52 6.11 -6.81 4.65
N ALA A 53 7.31 -6.45 5.14
CA ALA A 53 7.59 -6.37 6.57
C ALA A 53 6.72 -5.31 7.27
N VAL A 54 6.56 -4.13 6.66
CA VAL A 54 5.68 -3.07 7.19
C VAL A 54 4.22 -3.53 7.19
N MET A 55 3.78 -4.20 6.13
CA MET A 55 2.43 -4.74 6.01
C MET A 55 2.12 -5.83 7.05
N ASP A 56 3.05 -6.74 7.32
CA ASP A 56 2.87 -7.80 8.30
C ASP A 56 2.67 -7.22 9.71
N PHE A 57 3.51 -6.25 10.09
CA PHE A 57 3.40 -5.56 11.35
C PHE A 57 2.10 -4.74 11.46
N ALA A 58 1.71 -4.06 10.38
CA ALA A 58 0.44 -3.33 10.32
C ALA A 58 -0.77 -4.28 10.47
N ALA A 59 -0.74 -5.46 9.84
CA ALA A 59 -1.80 -6.46 9.97
C ALA A 59 -1.98 -6.92 11.42
N VAL A 60 -0.88 -7.13 12.15
CA VAL A 60 -0.92 -7.45 13.59
C VAL A 60 -1.61 -6.32 14.37
N TYR A 61 -1.23 -5.06 14.16
CA TYR A 61 -1.88 -3.95 14.86
C TYR A 61 -3.36 -3.76 14.49
N LEU A 62 -3.71 -3.94 13.22
CA LEU A 62 -5.11 -3.86 12.78
C LEU A 62 -5.96 -4.99 13.37
N ALA A 63 -5.38 -6.18 13.57
CA ALA A 63 -6.06 -7.28 14.25
C ALA A 63 -6.25 -7.03 15.75
N LEU A 64 -5.34 -6.29 16.38
CA LEU A 64 -5.42 -5.91 17.80
C LEU A 64 -6.26 -4.66 18.04
N ALA A 65 -6.43 -3.82 17.03
CA ALA A 65 -7.27 -2.65 17.13
C ALA A 65 -8.71 -3.10 17.47
N PRO A 66 -9.36 -2.47 18.47
CA PRO A 66 -10.78 -2.70 18.68
C PRO A 66 -11.48 -2.42 17.35
N GLY A 67 -12.19 -3.41 16.82
CA GLY A 67 -13.05 -3.16 15.67
C GLY A 67 -13.97 -2.00 16.04
N ASP A 68 -14.07 -0.98 15.18
CA ASP A 68 -15.12 0.03 15.31
C ASP A 68 -16.43 -0.76 15.37
N GLY A 69 -16.97 -0.92 16.58
CA GLY A 69 -18.16 -1.72 16.85
C GLY A 69 -19.27 -1.20 15.96
N SER A 70 -19.66 -2.02 14.99
CA SER A 70 -20.91 -1.82 14.25
C SER A 70 -22.08 -2.38 15.04
#